data_AF-A0A061N6C9-F1
#
_entry.id   AF-A0A061N6C9-F1
#
_cell.length_a   1.000
_cell.length_b   1.000
_cell.length_c   1.000
_cell.angle_alpha   90.00
_cell.angle_beta   90.00
_cell.angle_gamma   90.00
#
_symmetry.space_group_name_H-M   'P 1'
#
loop_
_entity.id
_entity.type
_entity.pdbx_description
1 polymer ?
#
loop_
_entity_poly.entity_id
_entity_poly.type
_entity_poly.pdbx_seq_one_letter_code
_entity_poly.pdbx_strand_id
1 'polypeptide(L)'
;MIKITEVKIYNQTEELHVHNKSAILHPMAEIPHIIKYMGSKRSIVDYVVEGINDVYTGGQIVDLFSGSAVLSGALRGQVPILSNDIQRYSSVLSNTYLRSYDWSSYETIRNEIVEKAYGKVNKIHNAFPELNYIYEKEMALEQFNKVEKEQQELINYDFSFDEYHLFKKYYSGTYWSYEQCVWIDAIREIADDYKNYNIYYPILSSLMFAMSYNSQSTGHYAQFRDASNESSMKDIMIYRNKDILSYFFKEV
;
A
#
# COMPACT_ATOMS: atom_id res chain seq x y z
N MET A 1 -3.23 25.08 13.72
CA MET A 1 -2.81 25.46 15.08
C MET A 1 -3.18 24.32 16.03
N ILE A 2 -2.28 23.37 16.22
CA ILE A 2 -2.47 22.20 17.09
C ILE A 2 -1.32 22.22 18.10
N LYS A 3 -1.67 22.15 19.39
CA LYS A 3 -0.74 22.29 20.52
C LYS A 3 0.18 21.07 20.62
N ILE A 4 1.48 21.33 20.65
CA ILE A 4 2.52 20.37 21.04
C ILE A 4 2.65 20.47 22.56
N THR A 5 2.44 19.37 23.28
CA THR A 5 2.69 19.30 24.72
C THR A 5 4.10 18.78 24.94
N GLU A 6 4.88 19.51 25.75
CA GLU A 6 6.27 19.19 26.11
C GLU A 6 6.42 17.84 26.81
N VAL A 7 7.45 17.08 26.42
CA VAL A 7 7.89 15.88 27.13
C VAL A 7 8.92 16.29 28.19
N LYS A 8 8.57 16.11 29.48
CA LYS A 8 9.50 16.30 30.60
C LYS A 8 10.45 15.11 30.71
N ILE A 9 11.75 15.41 30.76
CA ILE A 9 12.82 14.47 31.09
C ILE A 9 12.87 14.32 32.62
N TYR A 10 12.76 13.08 33.12
CA TYR A 10 13.04 12.76 34.52
C TYR A 10 14.27 11.85 34.60
N ASN A 11 15.32 12.33 35.25
CA ASN A 11 16.39 11.51 35.81
C ASN A 11 16.10 11.30 37.30
N GLN A 12 16.10 10.06 37.78
CA GLN A 12 16.67 9.68 39.08
C GLN A 12 16.74 8.16 39.27
N THR A 13 17.77 7.77 40.02
CA THR A 13 18.32 6.44 40.32
C THR A 13 17.61 5.68 41.44
N GLU A 14 17.70 4.35 41.36
CA GLU A 14 17.60 3.29 42.39
C GLU A 14 16.31 3.10 43.21
N GLU A 15 15.62 1.97 42.99
CA GLU A 15 15.32 0.95 44.01
C GLU A 15 14.83 -0.35 43.34
N LEU A 16 15.42 -1.48 43.74
CA LEU A 16 15.18 -2.84 43.23
C LEU A 16 14.05 -3.53 44.01
N HIS A 17 13.18 -4.21 43.25
CA HIS A 17 12.12 -5.14 43.66
C HIS A 17 10.73 -4.57 44.02
N VAL A 18 10.01 -4.21 42.97
CA VAL A 18 8.58 -4.51 42.84
C VAL A 18 8.42 -5.27 41.52
N HIS A 19 7.63 -6.34 41.47
CA HIS A 19 7.16 -6.90 40.21
C HIS A 19 6.42 -5.79 39.46
N ASN A 20 7.14 -5.04 38.63
CA ASN A 20 6.55 -4.06 37.73
C ASN A 20 5.64 -4.89 36.84
N LYS A 21 4.31 -4.75 37.03
CA LYS A 21 3.37 -5.21 36.01
C LYS A 21 3.88 -4.62 34.70
N SER A 22 4.22 -5.49 33.77
CA SER A 22 4.45 -5.10 32.39
C SER A 22 3.35 -4.11 31.98
N ALA A 23 3.73 -3.04 31.29
CA ALA A 23 2.75 -2.08 30.80
C ALA A 23 1.67 -2.85 30.03
N ILE A 24 0.40 -2.68 30.43
CA ILE A 24 -0.72 -3.29 29.72
C ILE A 24 -0.79 -2.65 28.35
N LEU A 25 -0.77 -3.49 27.32
CA LEU A 25 -0.80 -3.06 25.93
C LEU A 25 -2.24 -2.83 25.50
N HIS A 26 -2.46 -1.80 24.68
CA HIS A 26 -3.78 -1.47 24.16
C HIS A 26 -3.72 -1.27 22.64
N PRO A 27 -4.65 -1.84 21.87
CA PRO A 27 -4.74 -1.54 20.44
C PRO A 27 -4.92 -0.03 20.22
N MET A 28 -4.18 0.54 19.26
CA MET A 28 -4.42 1.91 18.81
C MET A 28 -5.84 2.06 18.24
N ALA A 29 -6.51 3.15 18.62
CA ALA A 29 -7.89 3.43 18.22
C ALA A 29 -8.09 3.44 16.69
N GLU A 30 -7.08 3.88 15.95
CA GLU A 30 -7.09 3.86 14.49
C GLU A 30 -5.82 3.20 13.93
N ILE A 31 -6.02 2.08 13.26
CA ILE A 31 -4.98 1.35 12.53
C ILE A 31 -5.24 1.54 11.03
N PRO A 32 -4.42 2.34 10.32
CA PRO A 32 -4.61 2.63 8.89
C PRO A 32 -4.83 1.36 8.05
N HIS A 33 -5.77 1.39 7.11
CA HIS A 33 -6.09 0.24 6.24
C HIS A 33 -5.34 0.29 4.91
N ILE A 34 -4.05 -0.04 4.94
CA ILE A 34 -3.17 0.07 3.78
C ILE A 34 -3.54 -0.92 2.66
N ILE A 35 -3.69 -2.22 2.95
CA ILE A 35 -4.03 -3.22 1.91
C ILE A 35 -5.20 -4.11 2.32
N LYS A 36 -5.99 -4.54 1.33
CA LYS A 36 -6.88 -5.69 1.46
C LYS A 36 -6.03 -6.94 1.59
N TYR A 37 -6.25 -7.69 2.65
CA TYR A 37 -5.45 -8.86 2.98
C TYR A 37 -6.34 -9.98 3.49
N MET A 38 -6.29 -11.13 2.82
CA MET A 38 -7.00 -12.32 3.27
C MET A 38 -6.42 -12.80 4.61
N GLY A 39 -7.28 -13.06 5.59
CA GLY A 39 -6.83 -13.42 6.94
C GLY A 39 -6.29 -12.24 7.75
N SER A 40 -6.60 -11.00 7.35
CA SER A 40 -6.34 -9.80 8.16
C SER A 40 -6.92 -9.95 9.57
N LYS A 41 -6.09 -9.70 10.59
CA LYS A 41 -6.46 -9.82 12.00
C LYS A 41 -7.20 -8.60 12.56
N ARG A 42 -7.58 -7.63 11.72
CA ARG A 42 -8.17 -6.35 12.18
C ARG A 42 -9.40 -6.52 13.05
N SER A 43 -10.32 -7.40 12.67
CA SER A 43 -11.57 -7.62 13.42
C SER A 43 -11.38 -8.34 14.75
N ILE A 44 -10.21 -8.94 14.98
CA ILE A 44 -9.89 -9.70 16.19
C ILE A 44 -8.69 -9.13 16.94
N VAL A 45 -8.22 -7.93 16.57
CA VAL A 45 -6.96 -7.38 17.09
C VAL A 45 -7.03 -7.15 18.60
N ASP A 46 -8.20 -6.74 19.11
CA ASP A 46 -8.43 -6.54 20.53
C ASP A 46 -8.26 -7.86 21.31
N TYR A 47 -8.87 -8.94 20.81
CA TYR A 47 -8.74 -10.28 21.38
C TYR A 47 -7.29 -10.80 21.34
N VAL A 48 -6.56 -10.52 20.25
CA VAL A 48 -5.15 -10.87 20.14
C VAL A 48 -4.30 -10.12 21.17
N VAL A 49 -4.56 -8.82 21.37
CA VAL A 49 -3.82 -8.00 22.35
C VAL A 49 -4.18 -8.39 23.78
N GLU A 50 -5.42 -8.75 24.06
CA GLU A 50 -5.85 -9.32 25.35
C GLU A 50 -5.05 -10.61 25.67
N GLY A 51 -5.01 -11.55 24.74
CA GLY A 51 -4.23 -12.78 24.91
C GLY A 51 -2.72 -12.55 25.04
N ILE A 52 -2.16 -11.50 24.42
CA ILE A 52 -0.78 -11.08 24.66
C ILE A 52 -0.62 -10.59 26.10
N ASN A 53 -1.50 -9.72 26.58
CA ASN A 53 -1.43 -9.17 27.93
C ASN A 53 -1.48 -10.24 29.02
N ASP A 54 -2.20 -11.34 28.80
CA ASP A 54 -2.29 -12.46 29.75
C ASP A 54 -0.94 -13.13 30.04
N VAL A 55 -0.03 -13.11 29.07
CA VAL A 55 1.27 -13.81 29.15
C VAL A 55 2.48 -12.89 29.05
N TYR A 56 2.28 -11.62 28.71
CA TYR A 56 3.37 -10.68 28.44
C TYR A 56 4.05 -10.22 29.73
N THR A 57 5.30 -10.64 29.93
CA THR A 57 6.13 -10.27 31.09
C THR A 57 7.18 -9.20 30.79
N GLY A 58 7.07 -8.51 29.64
CA GLY A 58 8.07 -7.55 29.14
C GLY A 58 8.95 -8.11 28.01
N GLY A 59 9.72 -7.23 27.36
CA GLY A 59 10.63 -7.58 26.26
C GLY A 59 10.09 -7.20 24.89
N GLN A 60 10.59 -7.89 23.85
CA GLN A 60 10.18 -7.68 22.46
C GLN A 60 9.06 -8.66 22.08
N ILE A 61 8.05 -8.17 21.36
CA ILE A 61 7.03 -9.02 20.74
C ILE A 61 7.50 -9.45 19.35
N VAL A 62 7.31 -10.72 19.01
CA VAL A 62 7.66 -11.28 17.70
C VAL A 62 6.38 -11.68 16.95
N ASP A 63 6.05 -10.94 15.90
CA ASP A 63 4.98 -11.28 14.96
C ASP A 63 5.58 -12.08 13.79
N LEU A 64 5.58 -13.41 13.91
CA LEU A 64 6.30 -14.31 13.01
C LEU A 64 5.68 -14.43 11.60
N PHE A 65 4.38 -14.12 11.48
CA PHE A 65 3.58 -14.20 10.25
C PHE A 65 2.72 -12.93 10.13
N SER A 66 3.41 -11.81 9.94
CA SER A 66 2.81 -10.50 10.13
C SER A 66 1.87 -10.09 9.00
N GLY A 67 2.01 -10.63 7.78
CA GLY A 67 1.14 -10.35 6.65
C GLY A 67 0.94 -8.85 6.42
N SER A 68 -0.27 -8.33 6.69
CA SER A 68 -0.56 -6.90 6.59
C SER A 68 -0.06 -6.04 7.78
N ALA A 69 0.76 -6.60 8.67
CA ALA A 69 1.38 -5.95 9.84
C ALA A 69 0.39 -5.22 10.78
N VAL A 70 -0.85 -5.72 10.88
CA VAL A 70 -1.91 -5.09 11.68
C VAL A 70 -1.55 -5.03 13.17
N LEU A 71 -0.90 -6.06 13.71
CA LEU A 71 -0.44 -6.07 15.10
C LEU A 71 0.64 -5.00 15.34
N SER A 72 1.56 -4.82 14.38
CA SER A 72 2.56 -3.75 14.44
C SER A 72 1.90 -2.37 14.44
N GLY A 73 0.87 -2.16 13.63
CA GLY A 73 0.07 -0.93 13.65
C GLY A 73 -0.69 -0.74 14.97
N ALA A 74 -1.25 -1.81 15.53
CA ALA A 74 -2.03 -1.80 16.76
C ALA A 74 -1.19 -1.44 17.99
N LEU A 75 0.05 -1.92 18.06
CA LEU A 75 0.92 -1.79 19.22
C LEU A 75 2.08 -0.81 19.01
N ARG A 76 2.05 -0.02 17.92
CA ARG A 76 3.09 0.96 17.61
C ARG A 76 3.33 1.92 18.78
N GLY A 77 4.60 2.19 19.06
CA GLY A 77 5.01 3.12 20.13
C GLY A 77 4.85 2.61 21.56
N GLN A 78 4.30 1.40 21.78
CA GLN A 78 4.10 0.85 23.13
C GLN A 78 5.18 -0.16 23.53
N VAL A 79 5.66 -0.96 22.57
CA VAL A 79 6.58 -2.08 22.80
C VAL A 79 7.45 -2.30 21.57
N PRO A 80 8.71 -2.76 21.72
CA PRO A 80 9.51 -3.21 20.59
C PRO A 80 8.83 -4.40 19.90
N ILE A 81 8.71 -4.36 18.57
CA ILE A 81 8.10 -5.43 17.77
C ILE A 81 9.06 -5.86 16.68
N LEU A 82 9.33 -7.16 16.59
CA LEU A 82 9.95 -7.81 15.43
C LEU A 82 8.84 -8.36 14.54
N SER A 83 8.65 -7.74 13.38
CA SER A 83 7.68 -8.18 12.38
C SER A 83 8.38 -9.00 11.30
N ASN A 84 7.95 -10.24 11.12
CA ASN A 84 8.52 -11.17 10.16
C ASN A 84 7.44 -11.73 9.25
N ASP A 85 7.77 -11.85 7.97
CA ASP A 85 6.98 -12.58 6.98
C ASP A 85 7.93 -13.00 5.85
N ILE A 86 7.58 -14.07 5.13
CA ILE A 86 8.34 -14.51 3.96
C ILE A 86 8.19 -13.53 2.78
N GLN A 87 7.07 -12.80 2.72
CA GLN A 87 6.78 -11.89 1.62
C GLN A 87 7.25 -10.46 1.92
N ARG A 88 8.10 -9.92 1.03
CA ARG A 88 8.74 -8.61 1.21
C ARG A 88 7.76 -7.44 1.39
N TYR A 89 6.54 -7.49 0.86
CA TYR A 89 5.60 -6.39 1.05
C TYR A 89 5.27 -6.17 2.54
N SER A 90 5.27 -7.24 3.35
CA SER A 90 4.98 -7.14 4.78
C SER A 90 6.03 -6.29 5.49
N SER A 91 7.30 -6.38 5.06
CA SER A 91 8.35 -5.54 5.62
C SER A 91 8.14 -4.07 5.30
N VAL A 92 7.60 -3.70 4.12
CA VAL A 92 7.29 -2.28 3.87
C VAL A 92 6.16 -1.80 4.78
N LEU A 93 5.10 -2.61 4.96
CA LEU A 93 3.98 -2.26 5.84
C LEU A 93 4.40 -2.14 7.31
N SER A 94 5.19 -3.08 7.82
CA SER A 94 5.67 -3.03 9.20
C SER A 94 6.60 -1.85 9.43
N ASN A 95 7.47 -1.51 8.48
CA ASN A 95 8.28 -0.30 8.56
C ASN A 95 7.40 0.96 8.52
N THR A 96 6.36 1.02 7.67
CA THR A 96 5.36 2.10 7.66
C THR A 96 4.71 2.32 9.03
N TYR A 97 4.38 1.25 9.76
CA TYR A 97 3.77 1.38 11.09
C TYR A 97 4.75 1.67 12.22
N LEU A 98 5.95 1.09 12.17
CA LEU A 98 6.87 1.04 13.32
C LEU A 98 7.96 2.12 13.30
N ARG A 99 8.25 2.73 12.15
CA ARG A 99 9.26 3.80 12.08
C ARG A 99 8.68 5.15 12.47
N SER A 100 9.58 6.01 12.95
CA SER A 100 9.32 7.44 13.08
C SER A 100 9.72 8.15 11.79
N TYR A 101 8.88 9.11 11.39
CA TYR A 101 9.07 9.94 10.22
C TYR A 101 9.13 11.40 10.65
N ASP A 102 10.20 12.09 10.27
CA ASP A 102 10.28 13.54 10.41
C ASP A 102 9.56 14.19 9.23
N TRP A 103 8.24 14.30 9.33
CA TRP A 103 7.39 14.87 8.28
C TRP A 103 7.73 16.32 7.95
N SER A 104 8.37 17.06 8.87
CA SER A 104 8.82 18.43 8.61
C SER A 104 9.94 18.48 7.56
N SER A 105 10.73 17.42 7.46
CA SER A 105 11.75 17.26 6.40
C SER A 105 11.16 16.87 5.03
N TYR A 106 9.84 16.64 4.94
CA TYR A 106 9.17 16.13 3.75
C TYR A 106 7.93 16.95 3.34
N GLU A 107 7.83 18.21 3.73
CA GLU A 107 6.64 19.06 3.47
C GLU A 107 6.26 19.13 1.98
N THR A 108 7.23 19.09 1.08
CA THR A 108 7.03 19.18 -0.38
C THR A 108 6.96 17.83 -1.08
N ILE A 109 7.17 16.71 -0.36
CA ILE A 109 7.36 15.37 -0.95
C ILE A 109 6.19 14.97 -1.86
N ARG A 110 4.99 15.34 -1.48
CA ARG A 110 3.77 15.08 -2.25
C ARG A 110 3.87 15.69 -3.64
N ASN A 111 4.16 16.99 -3.72
CA ASN A 111 4.23 17.71 -4.99
C ASN A 111 5.40 17.21 -5.84
N GLU A 112 6.54 16.92 -5.22
CA GLU A 112 7.71 16.37 -5.91
C GLU A 112 7.40 15.02 -6.56
N ILE A 113 6.74 14.11 -5.84
CA ILE A 113 6.35 12.80 -6.38
C ILE A 113 5.37 12.98 -7.54
N VAL A 114 4.36 13.84 -7.40
CA VAL A 114 3.38 14.13 -8.45
C VAL A 114 4.08 14.61 -9.71
N GLU A 115 4.91 15.64 -9.59
CA GLU A 115 5.54 16.30 -10.74
C GLU A 115 6.47 15.33 -11.48
N LYS A 116 7.28 14.57 -10.74
CA LYS A 116 8.15 13.54 -11.30
C LYS A 116 7.34 12.42 -11.97
N ALA A 117 6.28 11.92 -11.32
CA ALA A 117 5.45 10.85 -11.87
C ALA A 117 4.74 11.29 -13.16
N TYR A 118 4.18 12.51 -13.20
CA TYR A 118 3.62 13.08 -14.43
C TYR A 118 4.66 13.16 -15.55
N GLY A 119 5.89 13.58 -15.24
CA GLY A 119 6.98 13.59 -16.21
C GLY A 119 7.24 12.21 -16.82
N LYS A 120 7.22 11.15 -16.00
CA LYS A 120 7.38 9.76 -16.45
C LYS A 120 6.20 9.27 -17.27
N VAL A 121 4.97 9.50 -16.81
CA VAL A 121 3.73 9.14 -17.51
C VAL A 121 3.70 9.79 -18.90
N ASN A 122 3.95 11.11 -18.98
CA ASN A 122 3.98 11.84 -20.25
C ASN A 122 5.05 11.30 -21.21
N LYS A 123 6.22 10.90 -20.70
CA LYS A 123 7.27 10.27 -21.52
C LYS A 123 6.78 8.96 -22.14
N ILE A 124 6.06 8.13 -21.39
CA ILE A 124 5.48 6.87 -21.88
C ILE A 124 4.37 7.13 -22.90
N HIS A 125 3.45 8.05 -22.63
CA HIS A 125 2.39 8.42 -23.58
C HIS A 125 2.96 8.95 -24.90
N ASN A 126 4.04 9.74 -24.85
CA ASN A 126 4.70 10.22 -26.06
C ASN A 126 5.45 9.12 -26.83
N ALA A 127 5.98 8.11 -26.13
CA ALA A 127 6.69 6.99 -26.75
C ALA A 127 5.72 5.99 -27.41
N PHE A 128 4.52 5.83 -26.83
CA PHE A 128 3.51 4.86 -27.25
C PHE A 128 2.12 5.51 -27.39
N PRO A 129 1.96 6.52 -28.27
CA PRO A 129 0.70 7.25 -28.42
C PRO A 129 -0.45 6.36 -28.94
N GLU A 130 -0.14 5.22 -29.57
CA GLU A 130 -1.10 4.23 -30.04
C GLU A 130 -1.72 3.40 -28.90
N LEU A 131 -1.04 3.31 -27.74
CA LEU A 131 -1.51 2.57 -26.58
C LEU A 131 -2.47 3.43 -25.73
N ASN A 132 -3.63 3.72 -26.30
CA ASN A 132 -4.68 4.51 -25.66
C ASN A 132 -6.00 3.73 -25.59
N TYR A 133 -6.37 3.29 -24.38
CA TYR A 133 -7.53 2.44 -24.14
C TYR A 133 -8.60 3.22 -23.37
N ILE A 134 -9.76 3.40 -23.99
CA ILE A 134 -10.83 4.23 -23.45
C ILE A 134 -12.00 3.33 -23.02
N TYR A 135 -12.46 3.52 -21.78
CA TYR A 135 -13.68 2.90 -21.27
C TYR A 135 -14.80 3.92 -21.29
N GLU A 136 -15.63 3.88 -22.34
CA GLU A 136 -16.78 4.78 -22.45
C GLU A 136 -17.84 4.45 -21.39
N LYS A 137 -18.57 5.48 -20.93
CA LYS A 137 -19.62 5.32 -19.91
C LYS A 137 -20.73 4.36 -20.35
N GLU A 138 -21.06 4.38 -21.64
CA GLU A 138 -22.04 3.52 -22.28
C GLU A 138 -21.33 2.61 -23.28
N MET A 139 -20.66 1.58 -22.77
CA MET A 139 -19.91 0.60 -23.58
C MET A 139 -20.63 -0.74 -23.61
N ALA A 140 -20.71 -1.36 -24.79
CA ALA A 140 -21.25 -2.72 -24.94
C ALA A 140 -20.27 -3.77 -24.41
N LEU A 141 -20.78 -4.90 -23.90
CA LEU A 141 -19.95 -5.99 -23.35
C LEU A 141 -18.88 -6.50 -24.32
N GLU A 142 -19.21 -6.61 -25.60
CA GLU A 142 -18.27 -7.04 -26.63
C GLU A 142 -17.11 -6.05 -26.82
N GLN A 143 -17.41 -4.75 -26.84
CA GLN A 143 -16.41 -3.69 -26.94
C GLN A 143 -15.51 -3.65 -25.70
N PHE A 144 -16.10 -3.79 -24.51
CA PHE A 144 -15.35 -3.87 -23.25
C PHE A 144 -14.37 -5.03 -23.26
N ASN A 145 -14.84 -6.23 -23.59
CA ASN A 145 -14.01 -7.42 -23.64
C ASN A 145 -12.90 -7.31 -24.70
N LYS A 146 -13.17 -6.66 -25.82
CA LYS A 146 -12.15 -6.37 -26.83
C LYS A 146 -11.04 -5.48 -26.26
N VAL A 147 -11.40 -4.37 -25.61
CA VAL A 147 -10.44 -3.43 -24.98
C VAL A 147 -9.61 -4.12 -23.90
N GLU A 148 -10.23 -4.95 -23.04
CA GLU A 148 -9.50 -5.72 -22.02
C GLU A 148 -8.50 -6.69 -22.67
N LYS A 149 -8.91 -7.43 -23.72
CA LYS A 149 -8.04 -8.38 -24.42
C LYS A 149 -6.88 -7.71 -25.13
N GLU A 150 -7.10 -6.56 -25.78
CA GLU A 150 -6.03 -5.80 -26.43
C GLU A 150 -4.96 -5.34 -25.42
N GLN A 151 -5.35 -4.97 -24.20
CA GLN A 151 -4.40 -4.65 -23.13
C GLN A 151 -3.67 -5.88 -22.60
N GLN A 152 -4.34 -7.04 -22.51
CA GLN A 152 -3.71 -8.29 -22.05
C GLN A 152 -2.62 -8.77 -23.03
N GLU A 153 -2.78 -8.50 -24.33
CA GLU A 153 -1.76 -8.82 -25.35
C GLU A 153 -0.47 -8.00 -25.20
N LEU A 154 -0.45 -6.94 -24.36
CA LEU A 154 0.75 -6.17 -24.07
C LEU A 154 1.86 -6.98 -23.37
N ILE A 155 1.55 -8.18 -22.87
CA ILE A 155 2.56 -9.14 -22.39
C ILE A 155 3.60 -9.47 -23.47
N ASN A 156 3.20 -9.40 -24.75
CA ASN A 156 4.05 -9.66 -25.91
C ASN A 156 4.70 -8.39 -26.46
N TYR A 157 4.33 -7.21 -25.95
CA TYR A 157 4.86 -5.92 -26.40
C TYR A 157 6.26 -5.65 -25.82
N ASP A 158 7.11 -4.97 -26.58
CA ASP A 158 8.45 -4.57 -26.13
C ASP A 158 8.43 -3.19 -25.48
N PHE A 159 8.60 -3.16 -24.16
CA PHE A 159 8.71 -1.94 -23.37
C PHE A 159 10.15 -1.65 -22.92
N SER A 160 11.16 -2.28 -23.55
CA SER A 160 12.58 -2.12 -23.20
C SER A 160 13.10 -0.69 -23.22
N PHE A 161 12.35 0.24 -23.82
CA PHE A 161 12.56 1.69 -23.72
C PHE A 161 12.57 2.24 -22.28
N ASP A 162 11.92 1.56 -21.34
CA ASP A 162 11.75 2.03 -19.96
C ASP A 162 11.98 0.90 -18.95
N GLU A 163 12.88 1.09 -17.97
CA GLU A 163 13.25 0.04 -17.02
C GLU A 163 12.07 -0.40 -16.13
N TYR A 164 11.12 0.51 -15.85
CA TYR A 164 9.96 0.25 -15.03
C TYR A 164 8.75 -0.08 -15.91
N HIS A 165 8.73 -1.28 -16.48
CA HIS A 165 7.64 -1.72 -17.37
C HIS A 165 6.89 -2.96 -16.87
N LEU A 166 7.08 -3.35 -15.62
CA LEU A 166 6.55 -4.62 -15.11
C LEU A 166 5.02 -4.62 -15.11
N PHE A 167 4.39 -3.55 -14.60
CA PHE A 167 2.93 -3.50 -14.53
C PHE A 167 2.30 -3.31 -15.89
N LYS A 168 2.81 -2.38 -16.72
CA LYS A 168 2.24 -2.15 -18.05
C LYS A 168 2.37 -3.36 -18.98
N LYS A 169 3.43 -4.15 -18.84
CA LYS A 169 3.64 -5.37 -19.64
C LYS A 169 2.78 -6.54 -19.15
N TYR A 170 2.85 -6.87 -17.86
CA TYR A 170 2.29 -8.15 -17.37
C TYR A 170 0.89 -8.03 -16.80
N TYR A 171 0.41 -6.83 -16.49
CA TYR A 171 -0.82 -6.65 -15.72
C TYR A 171 -1.88 -5.73 -16.36
N SER A 172 -1.60 -5.13 -17.51
CA SER A 172 -2.58 -4.35 -18.27
C SER A 172 -3.77 -5.21 -18.71
N GLY A 173 -4.99 -4.70 -18.53
CA GLY A 173 -6.22 -5.45 -18.82
C GLY A 173 -6.45 -6.64 -17.89
N THR A 174 -5.71 -6.73 -16.77
CA THR A 174 -5.91 -7.77 -15.74
C THR A 174 -6.47 -7.14 -14.47
N TYR A 175 -5.70 -6.98 -13.40
CA TYR A 175 -6.13 -6.28 -12.19
C TYR A 175 -6.37 -4.78 -12.43
N TRP A 176 -5.64 -4.16 -13.36
CA TRP A 176 -5.65 -2.73 -13.67
C TRP A 176 -5.74 -2.49 -15.19
N SER A 177 -6.15 -1.29 -15.61
CA SER A 177 -6.00 -0.87 -17.00
C SER A 177 -4.54 -0.54 -17.33
N TYR A 178 -4.20 -0.45 -18.62
CA TYR A 178 -2.90 0.02 -19.08
C TYR A 178 -2.52 1.37 -18.46
N GLU A 179 -3.44 2.35 -18.50
CA GLU A 179 -3.20 3.68 -17.91
C GLU A 179 -2.86 3.60 -16.42
N GLN A 180 -3.64 2.82 -15.66
CA GLN A 180 -3.35 2.59 -14.24
C GLN A 180 -1.99 1.92 -14.03
N CYS A 181 -1.62 0.95 -14.87
CA CYS A 181 -0.31 0.31 -14.84
C CYS A 181 0.84 1.28 -15.15
N VAL A 182 0.68 2.21 -16.10
CA VAL A 182 1.67 3.26 -16.40
C VAL A 182 1.92 4.12 -15.16
N TRP A 183 0.86 4.52 -14.46
CA TRP A 183 0.98 5.25 -13.19
C TRP A 183 1.65 4.43 -12.08
N ILE A 184 1.32 3.15 -11.95
CA ILE A 184 1.92 2.26 -10.95
C ILE A 184 3.43 2.15 -11.19
N ASP A 185 3.84 1.87 -12.42
CA ASP A 185 5.24 1.76 -12.81
C ASP A 185 5.99 3.09 -12.59
N ALA A 186 5.40 4.22 -12.99
CA ALA A 186 5.99 5.55 -12.79
C ALA A 186 6.19 5.88 -11.30
N ILE A 187 5.18 5.69 -10.45
CA ILE A 187 5.31 5.95 -9.01
C ILE A 187 6.30 4.97 -8.37
N ARG A 188 6.34 3.72 -8.84
CA ARG A 188 7.30 2.72 -8.36
C ARG A 188 8.74 3.15 -8.65
N GLU A 189 9.00 3.69 -9.84
CA GLU A 189 10.29 4.27 -10.20
C GLU A 189 10.66 5.43 -9.26
N ILE A 190 9.76 6.39 -9.09
CA ILE A 190 10.01 7.53 -8.20
C ILE A 190 10.26 7.09 -6.75
N ALA A 191 9.55 6.06 -6.27
CA ALA A 191 9.79 5.52 -4.94
C ALA A 191 11.22 5.00 -4.76
N ASP A 192 11.85 4.45 -5.81
CA ASP A 192 13.22 3.93 -5.72
C ASP A 192 14.30 4.99 -5.57
N ASP A 193 14.01 6.25 -5.94
CA ASP A 193 14.86 7.41 -5.58
C ASP A 193 15.02 7.52 -4.05
N TYR A 194 14.01 7.10 -3.29
CA TYR A 194 13.94 7.26 -1.85
C TYR A 194 14.36 6.00 -1.07
N LYS A 195 14.78 4.90 -1.73
CA LYS A 195 15.01 3.58 -1.09
C LYS A 195 15.96 3.55 0.11
N ASN A 196 16.82 4.57 0.25
CA ASN A 196 17.76 4.72 1.35
C ASN A 196 17.24 5.62 2.49
N TYR A 197 16.03 6.14 2.39
CA TYR A 197 15.38 7.03 3.35
C TYR A 197 14.15 6.36 3.97
N ASN A 198 13.81 6.74 5.20
CA ASN A 198 12.62 6.18 5.87
C ASN A 198 11.34 6.44 5.05
N ILE A 199 11.21 7.61 4.44
CA ILE A 199 10.02 8.01 3.65
C ILE A 199 9.69 7.05 2.49
N TYR A 200 10.64 6.22 2.07
CA TYR A 200 10.42 5.12 1.13
C TYR A 200 9.22 4.23 1.51
N TYR A 201 9.09 3.88 2.79
CA TYR A 201 8.07 2.95 3.24
C TYR A 201 6.65 3.57 3.13
N PRO A 202 6.39 4.79 3.62
CA PRO A 202 5.14 5.50 3.37
C PRO A 202 4.78 5.65 1.88
N ILE A 203 5.76 5.99 1.03
CA ILE A 203 5.55 6.10 -0.42
C ILE A 203 5.09 4.76 -0.99
N LEU A 204 5.79 3.66 -0.69
CA LEU A 204 5.40 2.35 -1.18
C LEU A 204 4.09 1.83 -0.59
N SER A 205 3.84 2.03 0.70
CA SER A 205 2.57 1.64 1.30
C SER A 205 1.40 2.39 0.66
N SER A 206 1.58 3.65 0.31
CA SER A 206 0.58 4.46 -0.38
C SER A 206 0.32 3.97 -1.80
N LEU A 207 1.37 3.56 -2.52
CA LEU A 207 1.21 2.90 -3.82
C LEU A 207 0.48 1.56 -3.67
N MET A 208 0.85 0.74 -2.70
CA MET A 208 0.16 -0.53 -2.40
C MET A 208 -1.32 -0.32 -2.05
N PHE A 209 -1.64 0.75 -1.31
CA PHE A 209 -3.01 1.15 -1.05
C PHE A 209 -3.74 1.51 -2.35
N ALA A 210 -3.16 2.39 -3.18
CA ALA A 210 -3.74 2.75 -4.46
C ALA A 210 -4.03 1.51 -5.30
N MET A 211 -3.05 0.62 -5.44
CA MET A 211 -3.18 -0.64 -6.16
C MET A 211 -4.32 -1.52 -5.60
N SER A 212 -4.39 -1.71 -4.28
CA SER A 212 -5.40 -2.53 -3.60
C SER A 212 -6.83 -2.02 -3.78
N TYR A 213 -7.01 -0.71 -3.85
CA TYR A 213 -8.34 -0.09 -3.98
C TYR A 213 -8.75 0.20 -5.43
N ASN A 214 -7.80 0.14 -6.36
CA ASN A 214 -8.03 0.22 -7.81
C ASN A 214 -8.06 -1.15 -8.50
N SER A 215 -7.64 -2.23 -7.84
CA SER A 215 -7.66 -3.56 -8.46
C SER A 215 -9.05 -4.18 -8.48
N GLN A 216 -9.36 -4.84 -9.59
CA GLN A 216 -10.62 -5.56 -9.79
C GLN A 216 -10.60 -7.01 -9.25
N SER A 217 -10.09 -7.21 -8.03
CA SER A 217 -9.93 -8.54 -7.39
C SER A 217 -10.91 -8.79 -6.23
N THR A 218 -10.99 -10.04 -5.77
CA THR A 218 -11.73 -10.47 -4.56
C THR A 218 -10.98 -10.21 -3.24
N GLY A 219 -10.04 -9.26 -3.23
CA GLY A 219 -9.21 -8.94 -2.05
C GLY A 219 -7.93 -9.76 -1.93
N HIS A 220 -7.62 -10.59 -2.92
CA HIS A 220 -6.35 -11.29 -3.10
C HIS A 220 -6.00 -11.38 -4.60
N TYR A 221 -4.70 -11.42 -4.91
CA TYR A 221 -4.19 -11.43 -6.29
C TYR A 221 -4.01 -12.85 -6.86
N ALA A 222 -4.94 -13.75 -6.57
CA ALA A 222 -4.90 -15.12 -7.10
C ALA A 222 -5.41 -15.18 -8.55
N GLN A 223 -6.48 -14.44 -8.84
CA GLN A 223 -7.08 -14.35 -10.17
C GLN A 223 -7.79 -13.00 -10.31
N PHE A 224 -7.61 -12.33 -11.45
CA PHE A 224 -8.43 -11.16 -11.80
C PHE A 224 -9.78 -11.62 -12.36
N ARG A 225 -10.75 -10.71 -12.47
CA ARG A 225 -12.10 -11.05 -12.96
C ARG A 225 -12.22 -10.76 -14.45
N ASP A 226 -12.94 -11.62 -15.16
CA ASP A 226 -13.36 -11.40 -16.54
C ASP A 226 -14.84 -11.02 -16.60
N ALA A 227 -15.22 -10.20 -17.58
CA ALA A 227 -16.62 -9.83 -17.80
C ALA A 227 -17.33 -10.89 -18.67
N SER A 228 -18.09 -11.77 -18.03
CA SER A 228 -18.91 -12.79 -18.71
C SER A 228 -20.32 -12.32 -19.05
N ASN A 229 -20.77 -11.23 -18.42
CA ASN A 229 -22.08 -10.61 -18.61
C ASN A 229 -22.05 -9.12 -18.25
N GLU A 230 -23.10 -8.38 -18.58
CA GLU A 230 -23.17 -6.93 -18.31
C GLU A 230 -23.02 -6.55 -16.83
N SER A 231 -23.50 -7.37 -15.90
CA SER A 231 -23.37 -7.08 -14.47
C SER A 231 -21.90 -7.13 -14.06
N SER A 232 -21.19 -8.21 -14.43
CA SER A 232 -19.76 -8.33 -14.17
C SER A 232 -18.96 -7.23 -14.86
N MET A 233 -19.31 -6.84 -16.08
CA MET A 233 -18.69 -5.70 -16.77
C MET A 233 -18.86 -4.41 -15.98
N LYS A 234 -20.09 -4.07 -15.57
CA LYS A 234 -20.37 -2.85 -14.80
C LYS A 234 -19.57 -2.82 -13.49
N ASP A 235 -19.45 -3.97 -12.81
CA ASP A 235 -18.64 -4.09 -11.59
C ASP A 235 -17.16 -3.85 -11.85
N ILE A 236 -16.60 -4.36 -12.95
CA ILE A 236 -15.19 -4.15 -13.32
C ILE A 236 -14.96 -2.71 -13.75
N MET A 237 -15.91 -2.12 -14.48
CA MET A 237 -15.85 -0.75 -14.99
C MET A 237 -15.76 0.28 -13.86
N ILE A 238 -16.31 -0.01 -12.67
CA ILE A 238 -16.09 0.81 -11.45
C ILE A 238 -14.61 0.97 -11.14
N TYR A 239 -13.79 -0.07 -11.35
CA TYR A 239 -12.36 -0.05 -11.07
C TYR A 239 -11.57 0.59 -12.21
N ARG A 240 -11.98 0.39 -13.46
CA ARG A 240 -11.35 1.01 -14.64
C ARG A 240 -11.48 2.53 -14.65
N ASN A 241 -12.56 3.05 -14.08
CA ASN A 241 -12.81 4.49 -13.97
C ASN A 241 -12.17 5.16 -12.74
N LYS A 242 -11.40 4.41 -11.93
CA LYS A 242 -10.65 5.00 -10.82
C LYS A 242 -9.26 5.42 -11.27
N ASP A 243 -8.75 6.45 -10.60
CA ASP A 243 -7.42 6.99 -10.81
C ASP A 243 -6.46 6.52 -9.70
N ILE A 244 -5.26 6.03 -10.09
CA ILE A 244 -4.24 5.56 -9.15
C ILE A 244 -3.77 6.71 -8.26
N LEU A 245 -3.52 7.88 -8.85
CA LEU A 245 -2.91 9.01 -8.17
C LEU A 245 -3.81 9.56 -7.04
N SER A 246 -5.11 9.60 -7.27
CA SER A 246 -6.11 10.02 -6.28
C SER A 246 -6.17 9.13 -5.05
N TYR A 247 -5.93 7.82 -5.20
CA TYR A 247 -5.88 6.91 -4.05
C TYR A 247 -4.50 6.91 -3.39
N PHE A 248 -3.43 7.09 -4.16
CA PHE A 248 -2.08 7.20 -3.63
C PHE A 248 -2.03 8.26 -2.52
N PHE A 249 -2.62 9.45 -2.73
CA PHE A 249 -2.61 10.53 -1.73
C PHE A 249 -3.61 10.41 -0.57
N LYS A 250 -4.35 9.31 -0.44
CA LYS A 250 -5.21 9.13 0.75
C LYS A 250 -4.41 8.75 1.99
N GLU A 251 -3.25 8.12 1.80
CA GLU A 251 -2.43 7.54 2.87
C GLU A 251 -0.99 8.09 2.91
N VAL A 252 -0.69 9.13 2.10
CA VAL A 252 0.61 9.85 2.08
C VAL A 252 0.59 11.01 3.07
#